data_AF-A0A8C5D0S7-F1
#
_entry.id   AF-A0A8C5D0S7-F1
#
_cell.length_a   1.000
_cell.length_b   1.000
_cell.length_c   1.000
_cell.angle_alpha   90.00
_cell.angle_beta   90.00
_cell.angle_gamma   90.00
#
_symmetry.space_group_name_H-M   'P 1'
#
loop_
_entity.id
_entity.type
_entity.pdbx_description
1 polymer ?
#
loop_
_entity_poly.entity_id
_entity_poly.type
_entity_poly.pdbx_seq_one_letter_code
_entity_poly.pdbx_strand_id
1 'polypeptide(L)'
;FFNLTLCRELGLLQRRNQSSSVPKKTVGSIEFPAVLLNTRTGEIDSEFHNYVQPQEHPVLSEFCTELTGITQIQVEAGIPLHICLSQFNRWLQTLQHTMGVVFPNEQRNTSAPSATENMCTFLTWSDWDLGVCLQYECKRKQLHKPDVLNSWIDLRSTYRVSGFYFW
;
A
#
# COMPACT_ATOMS: atom_id res chain seq x y z
N PHE A 1 8.49 -3.11 -1.21
CA PHE A 1 8.22 -2.77 0.19
C PHE A 1 7.24 -1.61 0.23
N PHE A 2 5.96 -1.88 0.47
CA PHE A 2 5.00 -0.83 0.81
C PHE A 2 5.14 -0.57 2.31
N ASN A 3 5.52 0.65 2.69
CA ASN A 3 5.39 1.11 4.06
C ASN A 3 4.25 2.14 4.08
N LEU A 4 3.03 1.66 4.28
CA LEU A 4 1.90 2.53 4.61
C LEU A 4 1.98 2.78 6.13
N THR A 5 2.91 3.66 6.52
CA THR A 5 3.35 3.87 7.92
C THR A 5 2.23 4.35 8.87
N LEU A 6 1.03 4.70 8.40
CA LEU A 6 0.13 5.53 9.21
C LEU A 6 -0.76 4.83 10.25
N CYS A 7 -0.71 3.52 10.45
CA CYS A 7 -1.72 2.91 11.35
C CYS A 7 -1.26 1.80 12.28
N ARG A 8 0.04 1.64 12.51
CA ARG A 8 0.47 0.68 13.52
C ARG A 8 0.25 1.19 14.95
N GLU A 9 0.30 2.50 15.17
CA GLU A 9 0.25 3.04 16.53
C GLU A 9 -1.02 3.83 16.90
N LEU A 10 -1.98 4.02 15.98
CA LEU A 10 -3.25 4.68 16.29
C LEU A 10 -4.21 3.87 17.19
N GLY A 11 -3.77 2.84 17.91
CA GLY A 11 -4.60 2.17 18.92
C GLY A 11 -5.96 1.66 18.40
N LEU A 12 -6.12 1.49 17.08
CA LEU A 12 -7.36 0.98 16.47
C LEU A 12 -7.45 -0.55 16.50
N LEU A 13 -6.44 -1.22 17.08
CA LEU A 13 -6.66 -2.45 17.82
C LEU A 13 -7.36 -2.12 19.14
N GLN A 14 -8.60 -1.63 19.08
CA GLN A 14 -9.51 -1.86 20.18
C GLN A 14 -9.77 -3.37 20.17
N ARG A 15 -8.99 -4.10 20.98
CA ARG A 15 -9.36 -5.42 21.44
C ARG A 15 -10.85 -5.37 21.75
N ARG A 16 -11.57 -6.33 21.17
CA ARG A 16 -12.91 -6.77 21.59
C ARG A 16 -13.03 -6.55 23.12
N ASN A 17 -13.89 -5.62 23.53
CA ASN A 17 -14.16 -5.13 24.90
C ASN A 17 -13.53 -3.78 25.30
N GLN A 18 -14.13 -2.67 24.86
CA GLN A 18 -14.48 -1.60 25.79
C GLN A 18 -15.59 -0.70 25.24
N SER A 19 -16.69 -0.64 25.98
CA SER A 19 -17.80 0.30 25.82
C SER A 19 -17.37 1.71 26.22
N SER A 20 -17.28 2.64 25.27
CA SER A 20 -17.53 4.08 25.47
C SER A 20 -17.33 4.85 24.16
N SER A 21 -18.13 5.90 24.02
CA SER A 21 -18.41 6.74 22.86
C SER A 21 -17.23 7.59 22.36
N VAL A 22 -16.13 6.97 21.93
CA VAL A 22 -15.07 7.68 21.20
C VAL A 22 -15.36 7.54 19.69
N PRO A 23 -15.51 8.65 18.93
CA PRO A 23 -15.65 8.56 17.49
C PRO A 23 -14.39 7.88 16.93
N LYS A 24 -14.59 6.76 16.22
CA LYS A 24 -13.50 6.06 15.54
C LYS A 24 -12.87 7.05 14.57
N LYS A 25 -11.64 7.50 14.85
CA LYS A 25 -10.88 8.36 13.94
C LYS A 25 -10.69 7.61 12.64
N THR A 26 -11.14 8.23 11.56
CA THR A 26 -11.04 7.64 10.24
C THR A 26 -9.66 7.93 9.69
N VAL A 27 -8.87 6.89 9.40
CA VAL A 27 -7.48 7.08 8.98
C VAL A 27 -7.41 6.99 7.47
N GLY A 28 -6.86 8.04 6.85
CA GLY A 28 -6.55 8.07 5.42
C GLY A 28 -5.03 7.99 5.22
N SER A 29 -4.60 7.42 4.10
CA SER A 29 -3.19 7.34 3.74
C SER A 29 -2.63 8.74 3.48
N ILE A 30 -1.46 9.07 4.04
CA ILE A 30 -0.75 10.35 3.79
C ILE A 30 0.48 10.19 2.88
N GLU A 31 0.82 8.95 2.55
CA GLU A 31 1.95 8.57 1.73
C GLU A 31 1.60 7.29 0.97
N PHE A 32 2.08 7.13 -0.25
CA PHE A 32 1.88 5.95 -1.08
C PHE A 32 3.19 5.51 -1.75
N PRO A 33 4.07 4.81 -1.03
CA PRO A 33 5.34 4.35 -1.58
C PRO A 33 5.22 2.93 -2.16
N ALA A 34 5.92 2.67 -3.26
CA ALA A 34 6.09 1.35 -3.86
C ALA A 34 7.46 1.24 -4.52
N VAL A 35 8.07 0.05 -4.46
CA VAL A 35 9.33 -0.24 -5.15
C VAL A 35 9.23 -1.57 -5.88
N LEU A 36 9.80 -1.62 -7.08
CA LEU A 36 10.05 -2.85 -7.82
C LEU A 36 11.44 -3.36 -7.45
N LEU A 37 11.48 -4.50 -6.77
CA LEU A 37 12.72 -5.18 -6.38
C LEU A 37 12.99 -6.33 -7.34
N ASN A 38 14.20 -6.40 -7.87
CA ASN A 38 14.67 -7.52 -8.64
C ASN A 38 15.09 -8.66 -7.70
N THR A 39 14.37 -9.79 -7.73
CA THR A 39 14.65 -10.92 -6.83
C THR A 39 15.94 -11.67 -7.16
N ARG A 40 16.48 -11.50 -8.38
CA ARG A 40 17.73 -12.15 -8.80
C ARG A 40 18.96 -11.33 -8.41
N THR A 41 18.91 -10.01 -8.55
CA THR A 41 20.05 -9.12 -8.25
C THR A 41 19.98 -8.52 -6.84
N GLY A 42 18.77 -8.43 -6.27
CA GLY A 42 18.52 -7.72 -5.01
C GLY A 42 18.46 -6.20 -5.15
N GLU A 43 18.48 -5.67 -6.38
CA GLU A 43 18.48 -4.23 -6.66
C GLU A 43 17.05 -3.70 -6.85
N ILE A 44 16.87 -2.40 -6.59
CA ILE A 44 15.62 -1.69 -6.85
C ILE A 44 15.66 -1.18 -8.29
N ASP A 45 14.78 -1.73 -9.13
CA ASP A 45 14.71 -1.40 -10.56
C ASP A 45 13.82 -0.17 -10.81
N SER A 46 12.86 0.11 -9.92
CA SER A 46 11.98 1.28 -10.03
C SER A 46 11.33 1.63 -8.69
N GLU A 47 10.97 2.89 -8.53
CA GLU A 47 10.29 3.43 -7.36
C GLU A 47 9.11 4.31 -7.78
N PHE A 48 8.03 4.25 -7.01
CA PHE A 48 6.91 5.16 -7.05
C PHE A 48 6.72 5.73 -5.64
N HIS A 49 6.64 7.04 -5.54
CA HIS A 49 6.43 7.72 -4.28
C HIS A 49 5.55 8.96 -4.49
N ASN A 50 4.54 9.13 -3.64
CA ASN A 50 3.73 10.33 -3.59
C ASN A 50 3.22 10.56 -2.17
N TYR A 51 3.15 11.83 -1.77
CA TYR A 51 2.35 12.24 -0.63
C TYR A 51 0.88 12.36 -1.02
N VAL A 52 0.00 11.94 -0.13
CA VAL A 52 -1.45 11.95 -0.35
C VAL A 52 -2.08 12.97 0.59
N GLN A 53 -2.86 13.90 0.04
CA GLN A 53 -3.56 14.91 0.83
C GLN A 53 -4.86 14.33 1.43
N PRO A 54 -5.02 14.28 2.78
CA PRO A 54 -6.26 13.89 3.42
C PRO A 54 -7.34 14.93 3.18
N GLN A 55 -8.49 14.47 2.72
CA GLN A 55 -9.65 15.34 2.47
C GLN A 55 -10.58 15.43 3.70
N GLU A 56 -10.58 14.41 4.56
CA GLU A 56 -11.49 14.32 5.71
C GLU A 56 -10.88 14.92 6.99
N HIS A 57 -9.58 14.68 7.20
CA HIS A 57 -8.82 15.19 8.33
C HIS A 57 -7.50 15.81 7.81
N PRO A 58 -7.57 17.01 7.21
CA PRO A 58 -6.42 17.62 6.51
C PRO A 58 -5.27 18.03 7.45
N VAL A 59 -5.53 18.18 8.75
CA VAL A 59 -4.53 18.56 9.74
C VAL A 59 -3.96 17.31 10.40
N LEU A 60 -2.65 17.10 10.27
CA LEU A 60 -1.92 16.04 10.93
C LEU A 60 -1.86 16.31 12.44
N SER A 61 -2.03 15.25 13.25
CA SER A 61 -1.69 15.33 14.66
C SER A 61 -0.17 15.27 14.85
N GLU A 62 0.32 15.87 15.94
CA GLU A 62 1.72 15.80 16.37
C GLU A 62 2.26 14.37 16.35
N PHE A 63 1.51 13.43 16.95
CA PHE A 63 1.80 12.01 16.91
C PHE A 63 2.05 11.42 15.50
N CYS A 64 1.27 11.84 14.50
CA CYS A 64 1.45 11.35 13.13
C CYS A 64 2.72 11.92 12.51
N THR A 65 3.03 13.18 12.82
CA THR A 65 4.24 13.87 12.38
C THR A 65 5.48 13.24 13.01
N GLU A 66 5.44 12.94 14.32
CA GLU A 66 6.53 12.29 15.04
C GLU A 66 6.79 10.86 14.53
N LEU A 67 5.73 10.07 14.32
CA LEU A 67 5.84 8.68 13.89
C LEU A 67 6.35 8.54 12.45
N THR A 68 5.91 9.41 11.55
CA THR A 68 6.20 9.29 10.10
C THR A 68 7.29 10.23 9.61
N GLY A 69 7.59 11.29 10.36
CA GLY A 69 8.43 12.40 9.90
C GLY A 69 7.79 13.30 8.84
N ILE A 70 6.54 13.03 8.44
CA ILE A 70 5.85 13.79 7.39
C ILE A 70 5.24 15.05 8.01
N THR A 71 5.63 16.19 7.47
CA THR A 71 5.14 17.50 7.91
C THR A 71 3.80 17.86 7.29
N GLN A 72 3.08 18.78 7.93
CA GLN A 72 1.83 19.34 7.41
C GLN A 72 2.00 19.92 5.99
N ILE A 73 3.11 20.62 5.74
CA ILE A 73 3.42 21.25 4.45
C ILE A 73 3.55 20.19 3.34
N GLN A 74 4.20 19.05 3.62
CA GLN A 74 4.36 17.97 2.64
C GLN A 74 3.02 17.35 2.25
N VAL A 75 2.12 17.17 3.22
CA VAL A 75 0.81 16.58 2.97
C VAL A 75 -0.13 17.56 2.27
N GLU A 76 -0.07 18.84 2.61
CA GLU A 76 -0.82 19.90 1.92
C GLU A 76 -0.41 20.05 0.46
N ALA A 77 0.88 19.86 0.16
CA ALA A 77 1.40 19.83 -1.21
C ALA A 77 1.16 18.48 -1.91
N GLY A 78 0.65 17.47 -1.19
CA GLY A 78 0.33 16.15 -1.72
C GLY A 78 -0.84 16.17 -2.70
N ILE A 79 -1.03 15.03 -3.39
CA ILE A 79 -2.11 14.86 -4.35
C ILE A 79 -3.31 14.13 -3.72
N PRO A 80 -4.54 14.34 -4.20
CA PRO A 80 -5.67 13.53 -3.78
C PRO A 80 -5.46 12.03 -4.10
N LEU A 81 -5.96 11.13 -3.25
CA LEU A 81 -5.76 9.69 -3.40
C LEU A 81 -6.15 9.15 -4.79
N HIS A 82 -7.24 9.64 -5.38
CA HIS A 82 -7.66 9.18 -6.70
C HIS A 82 -6.64 9.52 -7.81
N ILE A 83 -5.97 10.66 -7.72
CA ILE A 83 -4.87 11.03 -8.62
C ILE A 83 -3.66 10.14 -8.35
N CYS A 84 -3.33 9.89 -7.07
CA CYS A 84 -2.25 8.99 -6.69
C CYS A 84 -2.44 7.58 -7.27
N LEU A 85 -3.65 7.01 -7.15
CA LEU A 85 -3.98 5.70 -7.73
C LEU A 85 -3.90 5.71 -9.26
N SER A 86 -4.29 6.80 -9.91
CA SER A 86 -4.15 6.95 -11.37
C SER A 86 -2.67 6.98 -11.79
N GLN A 87 -1.82 7.73 -11.08
CA GLN A 87 -0.39 7.78 -11.34
C GLN A 87 0.27 6.43 -11.06
N PHE A 88 -0.14 5.75 -9.98
CA PHE A 88 0.34 4.41 -9.64
C PHE A 88 0.02 3.39 -10.74
N ASN A 89 -1.22 3.38 -11.26
CA ASN A 89 -1.59 2.51 -12.38
C ASN A 89 -0.76 2.80 -13.63
N ARG A 90 -0.46 4.08 -13.93
CA ARG A 90 0.42 4.45 -15.05
C ARG A 90 1.84 3.95 -14.85
N TRP A 91 2.36 4.01 -13.62
CA TRP A 91 3.65 3.45 -13.28
C TRP A 91 3.67 1.94 -13.53
N LEU A 92 2.65 1.18 -13.09
CA LEU A 92 2.54 -0.25 -13.37
C LEU A 92 2.52 -0.55 -14.88
N GLN A 93 1.70 0.17 -15.66
CA GLN A 93 1.67 0.03 -17.12
C GLN A 93 3.04 0.28 -17.76
N THR A 94 3.78 1.26 -17.23
CA THR A 94 5.14 1.56 -17.69
C THR A 94 6.07 0.39 -17.39
N LEU A 95 6.02 -0.20 -16.20
CA LEU A 95 6.81 -1.39 -15.87
C LEU A 95 6.47 -2.55 -16.80
N GLN A 96 5.19 -2.80 -17.08
CA GLN A 96 4.76 -3.89 -17.96
C GLN A 96 5.31 -3.70 -19.38
N HIS A 97 5.21 -2.48 -19.92
CA HIS A 97 5.65 -2.17 -21.27
C HIS A 97 7.18 -2.14 -21.41
N THR A 98 7.89 -1.58 -20.43
CA THR A 98 9.35 -1.34 -20.52
C THR A 98 10.19 -2.47 -19.96
N MET A 99 9.72 -3.15 -18.92
CA MET A 99 10.46 -4.20 -18.21
C MET A 99 9.83 -5.59 -18.37
N GLY A 100 8.68 -5.68 -19.05
CA GLY A 100 7.99 -6.95 -19.30
C GLY A 100 7.48 -7.63 -18.03
N VAL A 101 7.22 -6.86 -16.96
CA VAL A 101 6.66 -7.44 -15.73
C VAL A 101 5.23 -7.89 -15.95
N VAL A 102 4.84 -9.00 -15.32
CA VAL A 102 3.50 -9.56 -15.46
C VAL A 102 2.89 -9.78 -14.07
N PHE A 103 1.70 -9.23 -13.85
CA PHE A 103 0.96 -9.42 -12.61
C PHE A 103 -0.07 -10.56 -12.75
N PRO A 104 -0.21 -11.45 -11.75
CA PRO A 104 -1.06 -12.65 -11.84
C PRO A 104 -2.54 -12.40 -12.09
N ASN A 105 -3.06 -11.20 -11.81
CA ASN A 105 -4.49 -10.93 -11.74
C ASN A 105 -5.02 -10.03 -12.86
N GLU A 106 -4.19 -9.69 -13.86
CA GLU A 106 -4.66 -8.98 -15.03
C GLU A 106 -5.18 -9.97 -16.08
N GLN A 107 -6.41 -9.76 -16.56
CA GLN A 107 -7.02 -10.56 -17.63
C GLN A 107 -6.11 -10.54 -18.87
N ARG A 108 -5.36 -11.62 -19.07
CA ARG A 108 -4.58 -11.82 -20.29
C ARG A 108 -5.55 -12.18 -21.41
N ASN A 109 -5.64 -11.33 -22.43
CA ASN A 109 -6.24 -11.68 -23.72
C ASN A 109 -5.25 -12.41 -24.65
N THR A 110 -4.11 -12.89 -24.13
CA THR A 110 -3.03 -13.48 -24.94
C THR A 110 -2.66 -14.89 -24.46
N SER A 111 -2.40 -15.74 -25.45
CA SER A 111 -2.03 -17.16 -25.39
C SER A 111 -0.87 -17.46 -24.44
N ALA A 112 -0.97 -18.60 -23.77
CA ALA A 112 -0.01 -19.36 -22.94
C ALA A 112 1.24 -18.61 -22.38
N PRO A 113 1.49 -18.62 -21.06
CA PRO A 113 2.68 -18.02 -20.46
C PRO A 113 3.96 -18.59 -21.07
N SER A 114 4.79 -17.72 -21.66
CA SER A 114 6.17 -18.06 -22.02
C SER A 114 6.98 -18.24 -20.73
N ALA A 115 7.89 -19.22 -20.69
CA ALA A 115 8.76 -19.52 -19.55
C ALA A 115 9.72 -18.38 -19.12
N THR A 116 9.60 -17.20 -19.74
CA THR A 116 10.44 -16.01 -19.57
C THR A 116 9.68 -14.80 -19.02
N GLU A 117 8.44 -14.96 -18.55
CA GLU A 117 7.69 -13.85 -17.95
C GLU A 117 8.31 -13.39 -16.62
N ASN A 118 8.62 -12.10 -16.51
CA ASN A 118 9.07 -11.48 -15.25
C ASN A 118 7.86 -11.34 -14.31
N MET A 119 7.45 -12.45 -13.72
CA MET A 119 6.34 -12.47 -12.77
C MET A 119 6.60 -11.51 -11.62
N CYS A 120 5.65 -10.62 -11.38
CA CYS A 120 5.71 -9.63 -10.33
C CYS A 120 4.50 -9.80 -9.41
N THR A 121 4.73 -9.73 -8.11
CA THR A 121 3.67 -9.78 -7.11
C THR A 121 3.90 -8.70 -6.08
N PHE A 122 2.81 -8.19 -5.52
CA PHE A 122 2.88 -7.22 -4.44
C PHE A 122 3.29 -7.90 -3.14
N LEU A 123 3.95 -7.13 -2.29
CA LEU A 123 4.42 -7.60 -1.00
C LEU A 123 4.29 -6.49 0.05
N THR A 124 3.67 -6.85 1.17
CA THR A 124 3.47 -5.99 2.33
C THR A 124 3.92 -6.72 3.59
N TRP A 125 4.14 -5.98 4.68
CA TRP A 125 4.46 -6.60 5.97
C TRP A 125 3.24 -7.26 6.63
N SER A 126 2.03 -6.82 6.32
CA SER A 126 0.79 -7.43 6.81
C SER A 126 -0.39 -7.18 5.87
N ASP A 127 -1.54 -7.80 6.14
CA ASP A 127 -2.80 -7.53 5.44
C ASP A 127 -3.35 -6.10 5.65
N TRP A 128 -2.83 -5.37 6.64
CA TRP A 128 -3.30 -4.05 7.00
C TRP A 128 -3.27 -3.04 5.84
N ASP A 129 -2.16 -2.97 5.11
CA ASP A 129 -1.92 -1.90 4.14
C ASP A 129 -2.91 -1.95 2.96
N LEU A 130 -2.96 -3.09 2.26
CA LEU A 130 -3.78 -3.28 1.07
C LEU A 130 -5.18 -3.85 1.39
N GLY A 131 -5.29 -4.75 2.36
CA GLY A 131 -6.53 -5.45 2.69
C GLY A 131 -7.47 -4.67 3.61
N VAL A 132 -6.93 -3.75 4.42
CA VAL A 132 -7.69 -2.94 5.37
C VAL A 132 -7.64 -1.47 4.99
N CYS A 133 -6.49 -0.81 5.14
CA CYS A 133 -6.35 0.64 5.04
C CYS A 133 -6.79 1.16 3.66
N LEU A 134 -6.12 0.73 2.60
CA LEU A 134 -6.46 1.16 1.24
C LEU A 134 -7.87 0.72 0.82
N GLN A 135 -8.27 -0.50 1.19
CA GLN A 135 -9.59 -1.04 0.87
C GLN A 135 -10.73 -0.19 1.47
N TYR A 136 -10.64 0.11 2.77
CA TYR A 136 -11.64 0.93 3.45
C TYR A 136 -11.61 2.37 2.97
N GLU A 137 -10.43 2.94 2.73
CA GLU A 137 -10.31 4.30 2.22
C GLU A 137 -10.94 4.45 0.84
N CYS A 138 -10.63 3.55 -0.11
CA CYS A 138 -11.26 3.52 -1.42
C CYS A 138 -12.77 3.35 -1.32
N LYS A 139 -13.26 2.40 -0.51
CA LYS A 139 -14.70 2.17 -0.33
C LYS A 139 -15.43 3.41 0.20
N ARG A 140 -14.87 4.09 1.21
CA ARG A 140 -15.48 5.29 1.80
C ARG A 140 -15.48 6.47 0.83
N LYS A 141 -14.41 6.63 0.05
CA LYS A 141 -14.26 7.69 -0.95
C LYS A 141 -14.90 7.35 -2.32
N GLN A 142 -15.58 6.20 -2.43
CA GLN A 142 -16.16 5.69 -3.68
C GLN A 142 -15.14 5.60 -4.83
N LEU A 143 -13.90 5.23 -4.50
CA LEU A 143 -12.82 5.03 -5.46
C LEU A 143 -12.69 3.56 -5.82
N HIS A 144 -12.33 3.30 -7.08
CA HIS A 144 -11.94 1.96 -7.50
C HIS A 144 -10.51 1.67 -7.04
N LYS A 145 -10.34 0.63 -6.22
CA LYS A 145 -9.03 0.10 -5.86
C LYS A 145 -8.49 -0.73 -7.04
N PRO A 146 -7.26 -0.47 -7.53
CA PRO A 146 -6.67 -1.29 -8.58
C PRO A 146 -6.70 -2.78 -8.24
N ASP A 147 -7.25 -3.60 -9.14
CA ASP A 147 -7.47 -5.04 -8.89
C ASP A 147 -6.18 -5.83 -8.63
N VAL A 148 -5.08 -5.34 -9.20
CA VAL A 148 -3.74 -5.89 -8.99
C VAL A 148 -3.30 -5.80 -7.52
N LEU A 149 -3.82 -4.84 -6.74
CA LEU A 149 -3.58 -4.68 -5.31
C LEU A 149 -4.49 -5.55 -4.44
N ASN A 150 -5.33 -6.40 -5.04
CA ASN A 150 -6.16 -7.39 -4.32
C ASN A 150 -5.45 -8.75 -4.14
N SER A 151 -4.22 -8.89 -4.65
CA SER A 151 -3.37 -10.07 -4.44
C SER A 151 -1.96 -9.62 -4.03
N TRP A 152 -1.47 -10.10 -2.90
CA TRP A 152 -0.14 -9.78 -2.38
C TRP A 152 0.37 -10.90 -1.47
N ILE A 153 1.69 -10.91 -1.24
CA ILE A 153 2.34 -11.73 -0.22
C ILE A 153 2.37 -10.94 1.09
N ASP A 154 1.75 -11.50 2.13
CA ASP A 154 1.90 -11.04 3.51
C ASP A 154 3.16 -11.68 4.13
N LEU A 155 4.23 -10.88 4.24
CA LEU A 155 5.48 -11.35 4.81
C LEU A 155 5.35 -11.84 6.25
N ARG A 156 4.61 -11.14 7.11
CA ARG A 156 4.46 -11.54 8.52
C ARG A 156 3.82 -12.92 8.60
N SER A 157 2.83 -13.19 7.76
CA SER A 157 2.21 -14.51 7.67
C SER A 157 3.22 -15.57 7.19
N THR A 158 4.08 -15.26 6.21
CA THR A 158 5.17 -16.16 5.79
C THR A 158 6.14 -16.48 6.94
N TYR A 159 6.62 -15.47 7.68
CA TYR A 159 7.53 -15.69 8.82
C TYR A 159 6.92 -16.54 9.93
N ARG A 160 5.61 -16.38 10.21
CA ARG A 160 4.90 -17.17 11.22
C ARG A 160 4.77 -18.65 10.84
N VAL A 161 4.64 -18.95 9.55
CA VAL A 161 4.51 -20.33 9.05
C VAL A 161 5.88 -21.03 8.98
N SER A 162 6.95 -20.28 8.70
CA SER A 162 8.31 -20.83 8.59
C SER A 162 9.01 -21.14 9.92
N GLY A 163 8.31 -21.07 11.06
CA GLY A 163 8.86 -21.49 12.36
C GLY A 163 9.98 -20.62 12.93
N PHE A 164 10.24 -19.44 12.36
CA PHE A 164 11.19 -18.46 12.91
C PHE A 164 10.54 -17.68 14.06
N TYR A 165 10.34 -18.35 15.20
CA TYR A 165 10.27 -17.67 16.48
C TYR A 165 11.69 -17.26 16.87
N PHE A 166 12.14 -16.08 16.45
CA PHE A 166 13.28 -15.43 17.08
C PHE A 166 12.76 -14.24 17.89
N TRP A 167 13.03 -14.33 19.19
CA TRP A 167 12.73 -13.46 20.33
C TRP A 167 12.40 -12.00 20.04
#